data_AF-A0A967CBD7-F1
#
_entry.id   AF-A0A967CBD7-F1
#
_cell.length_a   1.000
_cell.length_b   1.000
_cell.length_c   1.000
_cell.angle_alpha   90.00
_cell.angle_beta   90.00
_cell.angle_gamma   90.00
#
_symmetry.space_group_name_H-M   'P 1'
#
loop_
_entity.id
_entity.type
_entity.pdbx_description
1 polymer ?
#
loop_
_entity_poly.entity_id
_entity_poly.type
_entity_poly.pdbx_seq_one_letter_code
_entity_poly.pdbx_strand_id
1 'polypeptide(L)'
;MPYRELQFTVGAEIAEPLGDALMEIGALSVSVEDAAAGGYDENPLYGEPGLSPEVQAWDLSSVKALFSKDLDLPLNDLVAELKEAGFSVNQPQEVIIADQDWVRLTQSQFEPIHVGKRIW
;
A
#
# COMPACT_ATOMS: atom_id res chain seq x y z
N MET A 1 3.04 0.24 -18.72
CA MET A 1 4.36 0.83 -18.40
C MET A 1 4.62 0.61 -16.92
N PRO A 2 5.87 0.38 -16.47
CA PRO A 2 6.13 0.12 -15.05
C PRO A 2 5.72 1.30 -14.19
N TYR A 3 5.26 1.03 -12.97
CA TYR A 3 4.83 2.00 -11.98
C TYR A 3 5.96 2.29 -10.98
N ARG A 4 5.87 3.43 -10.29
CA ARG A 4 6.77 3.79 -9.18
C ARG A 4 6.00 3.66 -7.88
N GLU A 5 6.47 2.84 -6.95
CA GLU A 5 5.90 2.70 -5.61
C GLU A 5 6.83 3.41 -4.61
N LEU A 6 6.25 4.27 -3.78
CA LEU A 6 6.93 4.92 -2.66
C LEU A 6 6.43 4.30 -1.36
N GLN A 7 7.35 3.79 -0.56
CA GLN A 7 7.05 3.12 0.70
C GLN A 7 7.53 3.97 1.87
N PHE A 8 6.60 4.38 2.72
CA PHE A 8 6.83 5.15 3.94
C PHE A 8 6.63 4.25 5.15
N THR A 9 7.47 4.41 6.17
CA THR A 9 7.27 3.79 7.48
C THR A 9 6.88 4.88 8.47
N VAL A 10 5.68 4.81 9.02
CA VAL A 10 5.10 5.85 9.88
C VAL A 10 4.34 5.27 11.07
N GLY A 11 4.11 6.11 12.09
CA GLY A 11 3.24 5.76 13.21
C GLY A 11 1.78 5.62 12.79
N ALA A 12 1.00 4.88 13.58
CA ALA A 12 -0.42 4.61 13.33
C ALA A 12 -1.24 5.88 13.07
N GLU A 13 -0.98 6.95 13.82
CA GLU A 13 -1.68 8.24 13.75
C GLU A 13 -1.42 9.01 12.46
N ILE A 14 -0.34 8.69 11.75
CA ILE A 14 0.05 9.33 10.49
C ILE A 14 -0.43 8.51 9.29
N ALA A 15 -0.64 7.21 9.44
CA ALA A 15 -0.83 6.29 8.32
C ALA A 15 -2.02 6.63 7.40
N GLU A 16 -3.22 6.83 7.96
CA GLU A 16 -4.41 7.20 7.19
C GLU A 16 -4.28 8.63 6.61
N PRO A 17 -3.97 9.68 7.40
CA PRO A 17 -3.84 11.04 6.86
C PRO A 17 -2.76 11.17 5.78
N LEU A 18 -1.65 10.45 5.91
CA LEU A 18 -0.61 10.40 4.88
C LEU A 18 -1.12 9.73 3.61
N GLY A 19 -1.93 8.68 3.73
CA GLY A 19 -2.55 8.03 2.59
C GLY A 19 -3.46 8.97 1.80
N ASP A 20 -4.31 9.72 2.50
CA ASP A 20 -5.17 10.72 1.87
C ASP A 20 -4.36 11.80 1.15
N ALA A 21 -3.32 12.34 1.81
CA ALA A 21 -2.43 13.33 1.19
C ALA A 21 -1.72 12.79 -0.06
N LEU A 22 -1.26 11.54 -0.04
CA LEU A 22 -0.62 10.90 -1.20
C LEU A 22 -1.61 10.71 -2.35
N MET A 23 -2.88 10.39 -2.06
CA MET A 23 -3.95 10.33 -3.06
C MET A 23 -4.21 11.70 -3.69
N GLU A 24 -4.23 12.78 -2.91
CA GLU A 24 -4.38 14.16 -3.40
C GLU A 24 -3.22 14.61 -4.31
N ILE A 25 -1.99 14.19 -4.00
CA ILE A 25 -0.78 14.44 -4.81
C ILE A 25 -0.79 13.64 -6.14
N GLY A 26 -1.67 12.64 -6.26
CA GLY A 26 -1.89 11.90 -7.51
C GLY A 26 -1.40 10.45 -7.47
N ALA A 27 -1.30 9.84 -6.28
CA ALA A 27 -1.17 8.39 -6.18
C ALA A 27 -2.37 7.71 -6.87
N LEU A 28 -2.08 6.67 -7.64
CA LEU A 28 -3.08 5.81 -8.28
C LEU A 28 -3.76 4.88 -7.26
N SER A 29 -3.01 4.51 -6.23
CA SER A 29 -3.49 3.71 -5.11
C SER A 29 -2.59 3.90 -3.90
N VAL A 30 -3.17 3.74 -2.71
CA VAL A 30 -2.42 3.64 -1.45
C VAL A 30 -2.82 2.34 -0.73
N SER A 31 -1.84 1.61 -0.20
CA SER A 31 -2.07 0.53 0.75
C SER A 31 -1.39 0.84 2.09
N VAL A 32 -1.97 0.30 3.16
CA VAL A 32 -1.41 0.36 4.52
C VAL A 32 -1.26 -1.07 5.00
N GLU A 33 -0.06 -1.43 5.41
CA GLU A 33 0.31 -2.77 5.88
C GLU A 33 1.07 -2.68 7.21
N ASP A 34 1.09 -3.77 7.97
CA ASP A 34 1.97 -3.90 9.14
C ASP A 34 3.45 -3.86 8.69
N ALA A 35 4.22 -2.92 9.21
CA ALA A 35 5.66 -2.87 8.93
C ALA A 35 6.43 -4.05 9.53
N ALA A 36 5.86 -4.74 10.52
CA ALA A 36 6.41 -5.93 11.17
C ALA A 36 5.83 -7.26 10.63
N ALA A 37 5.04 -7.24 9.55
CA ALA A 37 4.43 -8.44 8.97
C ALA A 37 5.43 -9.59 8.76
N GLY A 38 5.10 -10.79 9.26
CA GLY A 38 5.97 -11.97 9.23
C GLY A 38 7.08 -11.98 10.27
N GLY A 39 7.16 -10.95 11.13
CA GLY A 39 8.12 -10.80 12.22
C GLY A 39 7.56 -11.20 13.58
N TYR A 40 8.40 -11.10 14.61
CA TYR A 40 7.98 -11.37 16.00
C TYR A 40 7.04 -10.28 16.56
N ASP A 41 7.19 -9.05 16.07
CA ASP A 41 6.42 -7.88 16.51
C ASP A 41 5.16 -7.65 15.65
N GLU A 42 4.81 -8.59 14.75
CA GLU A 42 3.54 -8.55 14.00
C GLU A 42 2.35 -8.60 14.96
N ASN A 43 1.39 -7.70 14.78
CA ASN A 43 0.24 -7.63 15.67
C ASN A 43 -1.08 -7.61 14.85
N PRO A 44 -2.07 -8.46 15.16
CA PRO A 44 -3.34 -8.44 14.44
C PRO A 44 -4.11 -7.14 14.68
N LEU A 45 -4.63 -6.55 13.60
CA LEU A 45 -5.58 -5.44 13.65
C LEU A 45 -7.00 -5.97 13.45
N TYR A 46 -7.87 -5.81 14.45
CA TYR A 46 -9.24 -6.30 14.43
C TYR A 46 -10.23 -5.16 14.12
N GLY A 47 -11.16 -5.39 13.19
CA GLY A 47 -12.28 -4.50 12.92
C GLY A 47 -13.59 -5.27 12.92
N GLU A 48 -14.42 -5.11 13.95
CA GLU A 48 -15.73 -5.75 14.00
C GLU A 48 -16.74 -5.01 13.10
N PRO A 49 -17.54 -5.71 12.29
CA PRO A 49 -18.58 -5.08 11.48
C PRO A 49 -19.56 -4.27 12.34
N GLY A 50 -19.65 -2.96 12.10
CA GLY A 50 -20.55 -2.04 12.80
C GLY A 50 -19.92 -1.23 13.93
N LEU A 51 -18.64 -1.45 14.25
CA LEU A 51 -17.86 -0.63 15.16
C LEU A 51 -16.69 0.01 14.39
N SER A 52 -16.53 1.33 14.51
CA SER A 52 -15.29 1.98 14.09
C SER A 52 -14.20 1.57 15.10
N PRO A 53 -13.14 0.87 14.68
CA PRO A 53 -12.07 0.51 15.59
C PRO A 53 -11.40 1.78 16.16
N GLU A 54 -10.95 1.71 17.42
CA GLU A 54 -10.23 2.83 18.06
C GLU A 54 -8.88 3.10 17.38
N VAL A 55 -8.29 2.07 16.77
CA VAL A 55 -7.02 2.14 16.04
C VAL A 55 -7.26 1.67 14.60
N GLN A 56 -6.93 2.51 13.63
CA GLN A 56 -7.17 2.23 12.21
C GLN A 56 -5.92 1.74 11.45
N ALA A 57 -4.77 1.68 12.12
CA ALA A 57 -3.48 1.29 11.54
C ALA A 57 -2.58 0.60 12.58
N TRP A 58 -1.51 -0.06 12.14
CA TRP A 58 -0.52 -0.67 13.03
C TRP A 58 0.37 0.40 13.67
N ASP A 59 0.88 0.14 14.89
CA ASP A 59 1.79 1.02 15.63
C ASP A 59 2.92 1.56 14.75
N LEU A 60 3.49 0.68 13.93
CA LEU A 60 4.36 1.03 12.82
C LEU A 60 3.77 0.47 11.53
N SER A 61 3.34 1.36 10.65
CA SER A 61 2.69 1.00 9.39
C SER A 61 3.59 1.29 8.19
N SER A 62 3.55 0.40 7.21
CA SER A 62 4.08 0.64 5.87
C SER A 62 2.97 1.22 4.98
N VAL A 63 3.07 2.50 4.66
CA VAL A 63 2.19 3.18 3.70
C VAL A 63 2.84 3.14 2.33
N LYS A 64 2.22 2.45 1.37
CA LYS A 64 2.75 2.30 0.01
C LYS A 64 1.86 3.05 -0.97
N ALA A 65 2.42 4.03 -1.65
CA ALA A 65 1.72 4.80 -2.67
C ALA A 65 2.26 4.48 -4.06
N LEU A 66 1.37 4.09 -4.96
CA LEU A 66 1.69 3.76 -6.34
C LEU A 66 1.46 4.97 -7.24
N PHE A 67 2.45 5.35 -8.03
CA PHE A 67 2.40 6.46 -8.97
C PHE A 67 2.62 5.96 -10.40
N SER A 68 2.02 6.66 -11.36
CA SER A 68 2.40 6.50 -12.77
C SER A 68 3.85 6.95 -12.96
N LYS A 69 4.61 6.24 -13.80
CA LYS A 69 5.96 6.70 -14.20
C LYS A 69 5.95 8.04 -14.93
N ASP A 70 4.83 8.38 -15.57
CA ASP A 70 4.68 9.65 -16.29
C ASP A 70 4.52 10.84 -15.34
N LEU A 71 4.30 10.60 -14.05
CA LEU A 71 4.31 11.65 -13.04
C LEU A 71 5.76 12.04 -12.75
N ASP A 72 6.19 13.16 -13.35
CA ASP A 72 7.49 13.79 -13.13
C ASP A 72 7.50 14.55 -11.79
N LEU A 73 7.30 13.82 -10.69
CA LEU A 73 7.51 14.33 -9.34
C LEU A 73 8.84 13.82 -8.80
N PRO A 74 9.84 14.70 -8.63
CA PRO A 74 11.06 14.37 -7.92
C PRO A 74 10.75 13.96 -6.47
N LEU A 75 11.41 12.90 -6.00
CA LEU A 75 11.16 12.36 -4.67
C LEU A 75 11.36 13.39 -3.55
N ASN A 76 12.36 14.27 -3.70
CA ASN A 76 12.66 15.30 -2.72
C ASN A 76 11.57 16.37 -2.64
N ASP A 77 10.93 16.70 -3.77
CA ASP A 77 9.87 17.71 -3.83
C ASP A 77 8.60 17.17 -3.17
N LEU A 78 8.25 15.89 -3.44
CA LEU A 78 7.15 15.20 -2.76
C LEU A 78 7.34 15.20 -1.23
N VAL A 79 8.55 14.83 -0.77
CA VAL A 79 8.85 14.79 0.67
C VAL A 79 8.83 16.19 1.28
N ALA A 80 9.26 17.22 0.55
CA ALA A 80 9.19 18.61 1.00
C ALA A 80 7.73 19.06 1.15
N GLU A 81 6.89 18.78 0.16
CA GLU A 81 5.46 19.11 0.18
C GLU A 81 4.74 18.42 1.35
N LEU A 82 4.99 17.14 1.58
CA LEU A 82 4.46 16.42 2.74
C LEU A 82 4.91 17.05 4.07
N LYS A 83 6.17 17.48 4.17
CA LYS A 83 6.67 18.16 5.38
C LYS A 83 6.03 19.52 5.58
N GLU A 84 5.79 20.27 4.51
CA GLU A 84 5.06 21.55 4.57
C GLU A 84 3.60 21.36 4.97
N ALA A 85 2.98 20.26 4.57
CA ALA A 85 1.65 19.84 5.02
C ALA A 85 1.62 19.35 6.49
N GLY A 86 2.77 19.30 7.17
CA GLY A 86 2.89 18.96 8.58
C GLY A 86 3.21 17.48 8.86
N PHE A 87 3.45 16.66 7.83
CA PHE A 87 3.80 15.26 8.01
C PHE A 87 5.26 15.09 8.43
N SER A 88 5.48 14.37 9.52
CA SER A 88 6.81 13.97 9.96
C SER A 88 7.22 12.65 9.31
N VAL A 89 7.55 12.70 8.02
CA VAL A 89 7.96 11.52 7.22
C VAL A 89 9.47 11.49 6.96
N ASN A 90 10.03 10.28 7.03
CA ASN A 90 11.38 10.00 6.55
C ASN A 90 11.40 9.89 5.01
N GLN A 91 12.60 9.81 4.44
CA GLN A 91 12.73 9.57 3.01
C GLN A 91 12.18 8.17 2.70
N PRO A 92 11.19 8.04 1.79
CA PRO A 92 10.60 6.75 1.47
C PRO A 92 11.57 5.90 0.65
N GLN A 93 11.36 4.60 0.68
CA GLN A 93 11.98 3.69 -0.28
C GLN A 93 11.20 3.75 -1.60
N GLU A 94 11.94 3.83 -2.72
CA GLU A 94 11.35 3.75 -4.05
C GLU A 94 11.54 2.35 -4.65
N VAL A 95 10.46 1.78 -5.17
CA VAL A 95 10.43 0.48 -5.84
C VAL A 95 9.77 0.61 -7.20
N ILE A 96 10.36 0.02 -8.24
CA ILE A 96 9.75 -0.02 -9.58
C ILE A 96 8.91 -1.28 -9.70
N ILE A 97 7.60 -1.11 -9.92
CA ILE A 97 6.66 -2.19 -10.10
C ILE A 97 6.44 -2.42 -11.59
N ALA A 98 6.63 -3.65 -12.04
CA ALA A 98 6.38 -4.01 -13.44
C ALA A 98 4.89 -3.92 -13.76
N ASP A 99 4.57 -3.47 -14.97
CA ASP A 99 3.21 -3.58 -15.49
C ASP A 99 2.92 -5.04 -15.81
N GLN A 100 1.91 -5.61 -15.15
CA GLN A 100 1.58 -7.00 -15.25
C GLN A 100 0.07 -7.18 -15.43
N ASP A 101 -0.29 -8.07 -16.36
CA ASP A 101 -1.66 -8.52 -16.53
C ASP A 101 -2.03 -9.48 -15.39
N TRP A 102 -2.49 -8.90 -14.28
CA TRP A 102 -2.88 -9.62 -13.08
C TRP A 102 -4.05 -10.57 -13.33
N VAL A 103 -4.94 -10.28 -14.29
CA VAL A 103 -6.05 -11.18 -14.65
C VAL A 103 -5.49 -12.46 -15.23
N ARG A 104 -4.63 -12.34 -16.25
CA ARG A 104 -4.03 -13.50 -16.90
C ARG A 104 -3.11 -14.28 -15.95
N LEU A 105 -2.29 -13.59 -15.16
CA LEU A 105 -1.39 -14.22 -14.20
C LEU A 105 -2.17 -15.00 -13.13
N THR A 106 -3.23 -14.41 -12.58
CA THR A 106 -4.06 -15.07 -11.56
C THR A 106 -4.82 -16.24 -12.17
N GLN A 107 -5.41 -16.09 -13.36
CA GLN A 107 -6.07 -17.20 -14.05
C GLN A 107 -5.13 -18.37 -14.33
N SER A 108 -3.86 -18.13 -14.68
CA SER A 108 -2.90 -19.21 -14.92
C SER A 108 -2.50 -20.00 -13.67
N GLN A 109 -2.77 -19.48 -12.46
CA GLN A 109 -2.47 -20.16 -11.20
C GLN A 109 -3.53 -21.19 -10.81
N PHE A 110 -4.71 -21.16 -11.44
CA PHE A 110 -5.80 -22.09 -11.14
C PHE A 110 -5.97 -23.09 -12.28
N GLU A 111 -5.61 -24.35 -12.02
CA GLU A 111 -6.01 -25.45 -12.90
C GLU A 111 -7.49 -25.80 -12.71
N PRO A 112 -8.18 -26.32 -13.74
CA PRO A 112 -9.56 -26.80 -13.61
C PRO A 112 -9.71 -27.77 -12.44
N ILE A 113 -10.67 -27.49 -11.55
CA ILE A 113 -10.94 -28.33 -10.39
C ILE A 113 -11.99 -29.35 -10.81
N HIS A 114 -11.60 -30.62 -10.90
CA HIS A 114 -12.51 -31.70 -11.25
C HIS A 114 -13.60 -31.91 -10.18
N VAL A 115 -14.87 -31.78 -10.56
CA VAL A 115 -16.02 -31.98 -9.66
C VAL A 115 -16.78 -33.25 -10.06
N GLY A 116 -16.58 -34.33 -9.31
CA GLY A 116 -17.28 -35.60 -9.54
C GLY A 116 -16.53 -36.53 -10.49
N LYS A 117 -17.23 -37.27 -11.37
CA LYS A 117 -16.61 -38.22 -12.33
C LYS A 117 -16.77 -37.79 -13.80
N ARG A 118 -17.57 -36.76 -14.07
CA ARG A 118 -18.02 -36.38 -15.43
C ARG A 118 -18.02 -34.87 -15.67
N ILE A 119 -17.67 -34.06 -14.68
CA ILE A 119 -17.63 -32.59 -14.77
C ILE A 119 -16.21 -32.17 -14.40
N TRP A 120 -15.54 -31.55 -15.35
CA TRP A 120 -14.20 -30.98 -15.23
C TRP A 120 -14.31 -29.47 -15.17
#